data_AF-A0A9P0U426-F1
#
_entry.id   AF-A0A9P0U426-F1
#
_cell.length_a   1.000
_cell.length_b   1.000
_cell.length_c   1.000
_cell.angle_alpha   90.00
_cell.angle_beta   90.00
_cell.angle_gamma   90.00
#
_symmetry.space_group_name_H-M   'P 1'
#
loop_
_entity.id
_entity.type
_entity.pdbx_description
1 polymer ?
#
loop_
_entity_poly.entity_id
_entity_poly.type
_entity_poly.pdbx_seq_one_letter_code
_entity_poly.pdbx_strand_id
1 'polypeptide(L)'
;MPKNITSEVREIILKVKEFMDEEKRMQVPIIPLSKVYVRVSAATGVSERTVLNIVKEARLIEQGLLDPETLKKNPKKRVRTKGKIEVDEYDLQESCLKLITSDKQLMMEQHLKSNVHPIMIFKGS
;
A
#
# COMPACT_ATOMS: atom_id res chain seq x y z
N MET A 1 29.77 -16.93 22.42
CA MET A 1 30.19 -17.09 21.02
C MET A 1 29.93 -15.79 20.27
N PRO A 2 30.92 -15.16 19.64
CA PRO A 2 30.64 -14.02 18.78
C PRO A 2 29.82 -14.52 17.59
N LYS A 3 28.56 -14.10 17.51
CA LYS A 3 27.72 -14.39 16.34
C LYS A 3 28.37 -13.67 15.15
N ASN A 4 28.61 -14.37 14.04
CA ASN A 4 29.06 -13.70 12.81
C ASN A 4 27.95 -12.75 12.35
N ILE A 5 28.15 -11.45 12.57
CA ILE A 5 27.21 -10.40 12.17
C ILE A 5 27.55 -10.02 10.73
N THR A 6 26.59 -10.23 9.83
CA THR A 6 26.70 -9.81 8.42
C THR A 6 26.77 -8.27 8.32
N SER A 7 27.34 -7.76 7.22
CA SER A 7 27.43 -6.31 6.98
C SER A 7 26.06 -5.62 6.99
N GLU A 8 25.04 -6.25 6.40
CA GLU A 8 23.67 -5.75 6.38
C GLU A 8 23.09 -5.56 7.79
N VAL A 9 23.32 -6.53 8.67
CA VAL A 9 22.85 -6.43 10.06
C VAL A 9 23.60 -5.33 10.81
N ARG A 10 24.88 -5.10 10.52
CA ARG A 10 25.64 -3.98 11.11
C ARG A 10 25.05 -2.64 10.70
N GLU A 11 24.69 -2.47 9.43
CA GLU A 11 24.05 -1.25 8.93
C GLU A 11 22.72 -0.98 9.65
N ILE A 12 21.89 -2.01 9.82
CA ILE A 12 20.62 -1.89 10.56
C ILE A 12 20.87 -1.47 12.01
N ILE A 13 21.85 -2.09 12.69
CA ILE A 13 22.19 -1.74 14.08
C ILE A 13 22.62 -0.28 14.19
N LEU A 14 23.42 0.22 13.24
CA LEU A 14 23.86 1.61 13.22
C LEU A 14 22.68 2.58 13.03
N LYS A 15 21.75 2.29 12.10
CA LYS A 15 20.54 3.11 11.89
C LYS A 15 19.65 3.17 13.14
N VAL A 16 19.47 2.03 13.80
CA VAL A 16 18.68 1.97 15.05
C VAL A 16 19.34 2.81 16.14
N LYS A 17 20.67 2.74 16.26
CA LYS A 17 21.42 3.58 17.21
C LYS A 17 21.26 5.07 16.89
N GLU A 18 21.41 5.47 15.63
CA GLU A 18 21.24 6.86 15.19
C GLU A 18 19.83 7.38 15.51
N PHE A 19 18.79 6.59 15.23
CA PHE A 19 17.41 6.94 15.56
C PHE A 19 17.23 7.18 17.06
N MET A 20 17.78 6.30 17.91
CA MET A 20 17.70 6.46 19.37
C MET A 20 18.53 7.63 19.90
N ASP A 21 19.71 7.88 19.32
CA ASP A 21 20.55 9.03 19.67
C ASP A 21 19.86 10.35 19.33
N GLU A 22 19.12 10.40 18.21
CA GLU A 22 18.33 11.56 17.82
C GLU A 22 17.17 11.81 18.81
N GLU A 23 16.44 10.76 19.20
CA GLU A 23 15.40 10.89 20.24
C GLU A 23 15.99 11.33 21.58
N LYS A 24 17.17 10.81 21.95
CA LYS A 24 17.89 11.24 23.14
C LYS A 24 18.33 12.71 23.05
N ARG A 25 18.78 13.17 21.89
CA ARG A 25 19.18 14.57 21.67
C ARG A 25 17.99 15.52 21.84
N MET A 26 16.83 15.13 21.29
CA MET A 26 15.60 15.94 21.36
C MET A 26 14.87 15.80 22.69
N GLN A 27 15.20 14.80 23.53
CA GLN A 27 14.52 14.46 24.80
C GLN A 27 13.01 14.20 24.64
N VAL A 28 12.57 13.96 23.41
CA VAL A 28 11.17 13.77 23.03
C VAL A 28 11.12 12.68 21.94
N PRO A 29 10.13 11.77 22.00
CA PRO A 29 9.96 10.78 20.94
C PRO A 29 9.60 11.46 19.61
N ILE A 30 10.41 11.23 18.57
CA ILE A 30 10.18 11.78 17.22
C ILE A 30 8.88 11.20 16.64
N ILE A 31 8.61 9.93 16.95
CA ILE A 31 7.38 9.23 16.58
C ILE A 31 6.69 8.79 17.87
N PRO A 32 5.37 8.99 18.04
CA PRO A 32 4.66 8.60 19.26
C PRO A 32 4.91 7.14 19.66
N LEU A 33 5.09 6.89 20.96
CA LEU A 33 5.35 5.55 21.50
C LEU A 33 4.24 4.54 21.19
N SER A 34 3.01 5.02 20.96
CA SER A 34 1.88 4.19 20.54
C SER A 34 2.05 3.59 19.14
N LYS A 35 2.82 4.24 18.26
CA LYS A 35 3.01 3.82 16.86
C LYS A 35 4.22 2.90 16.70
N VAL A 36 4.20 1.76 17.38
CA VAL A 36 5.33 0.82 17.47
C VAL A 36 5.85 0.38 16.09
N TYR A 37 4.97 -0.01 15.16
CA TYR A 37 5.39 -0.48 13.83
C TYR A 37 6.07 0.60 13.00
N VAL A 38 5.56 1.83 13.06
CA VAL A 38 6.14 2.99 12.37
C VAL A 38 7.51 3.32 12.97
N ARG A 39 7.67 3.22 14.30
CA ARG A 39 8.96 3.39 14.98
C ARG A 39 9.98 2.37 14.52
N VAL A 40 9.62 1.09 14.49
CA VAL A 40 10.51 0.02 14.03
C VAL A 40 10.88 0.23 12.56
N SER A 41 9.91 0.62 11.73
CA SER A 41 10.14 0.93 10.31
C SER A 41 11.16 2.06 10.14
N ALA A 42 11.00 3.17 10.88
CA ALA A 42 11.91 4.30 10.83
C ALA A 42 13.32 3.94 11.35
N ALA A 43 13.42 3.22 12.46
CA ALA A 43 14.70 2.86 13.07
C ALA A 43 15.50 1.83 12.24
N THR A 44 14.81 0.90 11.56
CA THR A 44 15.46 -0.15 10.77
C THR A 44 15.61 0.19 9.29
N GLY A 45 14.87 1.19 8.80
CA GLY A 45 14.78 1.52 7.37
C GLY A 45 13.98 0.49 6.54
N VAL A 46 13.25 -0.40 7.20
CA VAL A 46 12.42 -1.44 6.57
C VAL A 46 10.98 -0.94 6.44
N SER A 47 10.29 -1.26 5.35
CA SER A 47 8.89 -0.84 5.18
C SER A 47 7.98 -1.39 6.28
N GLU A 48 7.01 -0.59 6.74
CA GLU A 48 6.05 -1.02 7.77
C GLU A 48 5.35 -2.34 7.40
N ARG A 49 5.01 -2.52 6.11
CA ARG A 49 4.42 -3.77 5.61
C ARG A 49 5.33 -4.98 5.86
N THR A 50 6.62 -4.83 5.60
CA THR A 50 7.60 -5.90 5.84
C THR A 50 7.72 -6.19 7.33
N VAL A 51 7.77 -5.16 8.18
CA VAL A 51 7.78 -5.34 9.65
C VAL A 51 6.54 -6.10 10.12
N LEU A 52 5.35 -5.74 9.64
CA LEU A 52 4.11 -6.45 9.96
C LEU A 52 4.14 -7.92 9.55
N ASN A 53 4.69 -8.23 8.38
CA ASN A 53 4.82 -9.61 7.91
C ASN A 53 5.79 -10.41 8.81
N ILE A 54 6.95 -9.84 9.15
CA ILE A 54 7.91 -10.47 10.06
C ILE A 54 7.26 -10.77 11.42
N VAL A 55 6.48 -9.83 11.97
CA VAL A 55 5.79 -10.02 13.25
C VAL A 55 4.71 -11.11 13.15
N LYS A 56 3.98 -11.18 12.04
CA LYS A 56 3.02 -12.26 11.79
C LYS A 56 3.70 -13.61 11.68
N GLU A 57 4.80 -13.70 10.94
CA GLU A 57 5.60 -14.92 10.80
C GLU A 57 6.13 -15.39 12.16
N ALA A 58 6.65 -14.48 12.98
CA ALA A 58 7.11 -14.80 14.34
C ALA A 58 5.98 -15.39 15.21
N ARG A 59 4.77 -14.83 15.16
CA ARG A 59 3.60 -15.36 15.87
C ARG A 59 3.19 -16.76 15.39
N LEU A 60 3.25 -17.00 14.07
CA LEU A 60 2.92 -18.32 13.52
C LEU A 60 3.94 -19.38 13.95
N ILE A 61 5.21 -19.01 14.06
CA ILE A 61 6.26 -19.89 14.61
C ILE A 61 5.98 -20.19 16.08
N GLU A 62 5.69 -19.18 16.90
CA GLU A 62 5.36 -19.36 18.32
C GLU A 62 4.16 -20.28 18.52
N GLN A 63 3.17 -20.24 17.62
CA GLN A 63 2.00 -21.11 17.63
C GLN A 63 2.27 -22.51 17.06
N GLY A 64 3.47 -22.78 16.52
CA GLY A 64 3.82 -24.05 15.90
C GLY A 64 3.16 -24.29 14.54
N LEU A 65 2.58 -23.26 13.92
CA LEU A 65 1.94 -23.34 12.60
C LEU A 65 2.93 -23.13 11.44
N LEU A 66 4.14 -22.66 11.73
CA LEU A 66 5.16 -22.36 10.72
C LEU A 66 6.54 -22.84 11.19
N ASP A 67 7.23 -23.61 10.35
CA ASP A 67 8.58 -24.07 10.66
C ASP A 67 9.59 -22.92 10.46
N PRO A 68 10.46 -22.63 11.45
CA PRO A 68 11.45 -21.54 11.35
C PRO A 68 12.45 -21.74 10.20
N GLU A 69 12.63 -22.97 9.73
CA GLU A 69 13.47 -23.30 8.57
C GLU A 69 12.93 -22.73 7.25
N THR A 70 11.62 -22.44 7.17
CA THR A 70 10.99 -21.89 5.97
C THR A 70 11.33 -20.43 5.73
N LEU A 71 11.60 -19.66 6.79
CA LEU A 71 11.95 -18.24 6.73
C LEU A 71 13.39 -17.98 6.28
N LYS A 72 14.29 -18.95 6.48
CA LYS A 72 15.69 -18.85 6.02
C LYS A 72 15.82 -18.93 4.49
N LYS A 73 14.74 -19.33 3.78
CA LYS A 73 14.77 -19.49 2.33
C LYS A 73 14.59 -18.12 1.69
N ASN A 74 15.60 -17.68 0.93
CA ASN A 74 15.51 -16.48 0.11
C ASN A 74 14.22 -16.51 -0.74
N PRO A 75 13.47 -15.40 -0.83
CA PRO A 75 12.23 -15.37 -1.61
C PRO A 75 12.55 -15.76 -3.05
N LYS A 76 11.87 -16.79 -3.56
CA LYS A 76 12.02 -17.22 -4.95
C LYS A 76 11.76 -16.01 -5.85
N LYS A 77 12.73 -15.65 -6.69
CA LYS A 77 12.63 -14.55 -7.65
C LYS A 77 11.37 -14.78 -8.50
N ARG A 78 10.33 -13.96 -8.29
CA ARG A 78 9.13 -13.99 -9.14
C ARG A 78 9.55 -13.52 -10.52
N VAL A 79 9.68 -14.44 -11.46
CA VAL A 79 9.77 -14.11 -12.89
C VAL A 79 8.40 -13.59 -13.30
N ARG A 80 8.26 -12.27 -13.39
CA ARG A 80 7.10 -11.65 -14.05
C ARG A 80 7.30 -11.88 -15.55
N THR A 81 6.67 -12.91 -16.10
CA THR A 81 6.40 -12.97 -17.54
C THR A 81 5.46 -11.80 -17.84
N LYS A 82 6.03 -10.65 -18.23
CA LYS A 82 5.25 -9.62 -18.92
C LYS A 82 4.81 -10.27 -20.22
N GLY A 83 3.59 -10.82 -20.25
CA GLY A 83 2.91 -11.05 -21.52
C GLY A 83 2.78 -9.69 -22.17
N LYS A 84 3.53 -9.44 -23.24
CA LYS A 84 3.23 -8.34 -24.14
C LYS A 84 1.89 -8.73 -24.77
N ILE A 85 0.82 -8.06 -24.37
CA ILE A 85 -0.41 -8.11 -25.15
C ILE A 85 -0.12 -7.19 -26.32
N GLU A 86 0.06 -7.74 -27.51
CA GLU A 86 0.01 -6.95 -28.74
C GLU A 86 -1.44 -6.51 -28.89
N VAL A 87 -1.67 -5.21 -28.71
CA VAL A 87 -2.98 -4.59 -28.91
C VAL A 87 -2.90 -3.95 -30.29
N ASP A 88 -3.63 -4.51 -31.25
CA ASP A 88 -3.71 -3.94 -32.60
C ASP A 88 -4.42 -2.58 -32.56
N GLU A 89 -4.04 -1.67 -33.46
CA GLU A 89 -4.53 -0.29 -33.53
C GLU A 89 -6.07 -0.20 -33.64
N TYR A 90 -6.71 -1.27 -34.10
CA TYR A 90 -8.17 -1.41 -34.22
C TYR A 90 -8.88 -1.57 -32.86
N ASP A 91 -8.27 -2.28 -31.90
CA ASP A 91 -8.85 -2.51 -30.57
C ASP A 91 -8.80 -1.25 -29.68
N LEU A 92 -7.84 -0.37 -29.94
CA LEU A 92 -7.74 0.94 -29.28
C LEU A 92 -8.89 1.87 -29.68
N GLN A 93 -9.35 1.80 -30.94
CA GLN A 93 -10.41 2.68 -31.44
C GLN A 93 -11.78 2.32 -30.87
N GLU A 94 -12.11 1.02 -30.76
CA GLU A 94 -13.38 0.58 -30.16
C GLU A 94 -13.48 0.92 -28.66
N SER A 95 -12.39 0.78 -27.91
CA SER A 95 -12.39 1.08 -26.48
C SER A 95 -12.60 2.57 -26.20
N CYS A 96 -11.97 3.44 -26.99
CA CYS A 96 -12.14 4.89 -26.89
C CYS A 96 -13.54 5.35 -27.31
N LEU A 97 -14.13 4.78 -28.38
CA LEU A 97 -15.47 5.16 -28.84
C LEU A 97 -16.58 4.77 -27.84
N LYS A 98 -16.45 3.64 -27.14
CA LYS A 98 -17.40 3.20 -26.10
C LYS A 98 -17.39 4.12 -24.86
N LEU A 99 -16.23 4.66 -24.49
CA LEU A 99 -16.12 5.63 -23.40
C LEU A 99 -16.73 6.99 -23.78
N ILE A 100 -16.44 7.49 -24.98
CA ILE A 100 -16.93 8.81 -25.43
C ILE A 100 -18.46 8.83 -25.64
N THR A 101 -19.03 7.71 -26.08
CA THR A 101 -20.49 7.57 -26.27
C THR A 101 -21.25 7.49 -24.95
N SER A 102 -20.67 6.84 -23.94
CA SER A 102 -21.24 6.76 -22.59
C SER A 102 -21.30 8.14 -21.92
N ASP A 103 -20.23 8.94 -22.06
CA ASP A 103 -20.18 10.29 -21.47
C ASP A 103 -21.16 11.27 -22.12
N LYS A 104 -21.41 11.15 -23.44
CA LYS A 104 -22.42 11.97 -24.13
C LYS A 104 -23.86 11.66 -23.68
N GLN A 105 -24.18 10.40 -23.37
CA GLN A 105 -25.51 10.04 -22.86
C GLN A 105 -25.74 10.62 -21.46
N LEU A 106 -24.73 10.57 -20.58
CA LEU A 106 -24.81 11.12 -19.22
C LEU A 106 -25.05 12.64 -19.24
N MET A 107 -24.41 13.36 -20.16
CA MET A 107 -24.56 14.81 -20.28
C MET A 107 -25.95 15.23 -20.81
N MET A 108 -26.52 14.50 -21.77
CA MET A 108 -27.89 14.78 -22.25
C MET A 108 -28.95 14.50 -21.19
N GLU A 109 -28.79 13.44 -20.40
CA GLU A 109 -29.76 13.07 -19.37
C GLU A 109 -29.80 14.11 -18.22
N GLN A 110 -28.67 14.73 -17.91
CA GLN A 110 -28.62 15.83 -16.93
C GLN A 110 -29.30 17.11 -17.42
N HIS A 111 -29.25 17.39 -18.72
CA HIS A 111 -29.89 18.58 -19.30
C HIS A 111 -31.41 18.46 -19.40
N LEU A 112 -31.95 17.24 -19.58
CA LEU A 112 -33.40 17.01 -19.52
C LEU A 112 -33.96 17.14 -18.10
N LYS A 113 -33.18 16.77 -17.07
CA LYS A 113 -33.61 16.82 -15.67
C LYS A 113 -33.60 18.23 -15.06
N SER A 114 -32.85 19.18 -15.64
CA SER A 114 -32.79 20.56 -15.14
C SER A 114 -33.87 21.50 -15.69
N ASN A 115 -34.66 21.07 -16.70
CA ASN A 115 -35.64 21.93 -17.38
C ASN A 115 -37.11 21.65 -17.04
N VAL A 116 -37.39 20.89 -15.98
CA VAL A 116 -38.76 20.71 -15.48
C VAL A 116 -39.01 21.72 -14.36
N HIS A 117 -39.50 22.92 -14.71
CA HIS A 117 -40.14 23.78 -13.71
C HIS A 117 -41.47 23.14 -13.28
N PRO A 118 -41.71 22.94 -11.97
CA PRO A 118 -43.01 22.45 -11.50
C PRO A 118 -44.05 23.57 -11.69
N ILE A 119 -45.02 23.33 -12.58
CA ILE A 119 -46.26 24.12 -12.63
C ILE A 119 -47.02 23.83 -11.33
N MET A 120 -46.97 24.79 -10.40
CA MET A 120 -47.78 24.76 -9.18
C MET A 120 -49.24 25.01 -9.55
N ILE A 121 -50.05 23.94 -9.64
CA ILE A 121 -51.51 24.07 -9.69
C ILE A 121 -52.01 24.24 -8.25
N PHE A 122 -52.28 25.49 -7.87
CA PHE A 122 -53.08 25.81 -6.68
C PHE A 122 -54.52 25.32 -6.91
N LYS A 123 -55.00 24.40 -6.08
CA LYS A 123 -56.43 24.26 -5.81
C LYS A 123 -56.66 24.58 -4.34
N GLY A 124 -57.31 25.72 -4.13
CA GLY A 124 -57.77 26.16 -2.82
C GLY A 124 -59.14 25.60 -2.47
N SER A 125 -59.41 25.66 -1.16
CA SER A 125 -60.68 25.56 -0.42
C SER A 125 -61.46 24.27 -0.52
#